data_AF-V4CPV5-F1
#
_entry.id   AF-V4CPV5-F1
#
_cell.length_a   1.000
_cell.length_b   1.000
_cell.length_c   1.000
_cell.angle_alpha   90.00
_cell.angle_beta   90.00
_cell.angle_gamma   90.00
#
_symmetry.space_group_name_H-M   'P 1'
#
loop_
_entity.id
_entity.type
_entity.pdbx_description
1 polymer ?
#
loop_
_entity_poly.entity_id
_entity_poly.type
_entity_poly.pdbx_seq_one_letter_code
_entity_poly.pdbx_strand_id
1 'polypeptide(L)'
;MSNKEQLFVITSNKSDIKLSLDYEYELDRNQEYELGLKYFSVYNSIRNINEKNNQIKISTDNGAINEYLSESAGSVNGKNNIQFEGNLNLNKIKLILRNNCQVDFNVENSLNTLPGFDKKIYTQSTLAPHKANIENDIDVINIHCNLINGGFFNKYKRQIIYSLPTFTVPIGYRIIEKPFQTTYLPLNSFMIKDINLEIKIW
;
A
#
# COMPACT_ATOMS: atom_id res chain seq x y z
N MET A 1 13.81 -1.26 40.99
CA MET A 1 13.11 -2.46 40.50
C MET A 1 13.49 -2.65 39.04
N SER A 2 14.04 -3.80 38.66
CA SER A 2 14.33 -4.10 37.25
C SER A 2 13.02 -4.37 36.55
N ASN A 3 12.59 -3.49 35.64
CA ASN A 3 11.50 -3.81 34.72
C ASN A 3 11.92 -5.06 33.95
N LYS A 4 11.21 -6.18 34.14
CA LYS A 4 11.42 -7.39 33.34
C LYS A 4 10.70 -7.16 32.01
N GLU A 5 11.46 -6.86 30.97
CA GLU A 5 10.94 -6.76 29.61
C GLU A 5 10.98 -8.13 28.95
N GLN A 6 9.89 -8.51 28.27
CA GLN A 6 9.84 -9.72 27.47
C GLN A 6 9.57 -9.36 26.01
N LEU A 7 10.43 -9.88 25.12
CA LEU A 7 10.36 -9.61 23.69
C LEU A 7 9.73 -10.78 22.95
N PHE A 8 8.72 -10.49 22.14
CA PHE A 8 8.15 -11.42 21.17
C PHE A 8 8.57 -10.99 19.77
N VAL A 9 9.15 -11.92 19.01
CA VAL A 9 9.51 -11.70 17.60
C VAL A 9 8.62 -12.58 16.75
N ILE A 10 7.88 -11.96 15.84
CA ILE A 10 6.93 -12.64 14.97
C ILE A 10 7.30 -12.35 13.52
N THR A 11 7.46 -13.40 12.73
CA THR A 11 7.74 -13.32 11.29
C THR A 11 6.66 -14.06 10.52
N SER A 12 6.13 -13.44 9.47
CA SER A 12 5.07 -14.04 8.64
C SER A 12 5.10 -13.46 7.24
N ASN A 13 4.54 -14.20 6.29
CA ASN A 13 4.21 -13.73 4.95
C ASN A 13 2.73 -13.36 4.79
N LYS A 14 1.96 -13.38 5.89
CA LYS A 14 0.55 -13.00 5.97
C LYS A 14 0.39 -11.67 6.72
N SER A 15 -0.69 -10.95 6.43
CA SER A 15 -1.07 -9.71 7.15
C SER A 15 -1.82 -9.98 8.45
N ASP A 16 -2.57 -11.08 8.53
CA ASP A 16 -3.13 -11.62 9.77
C ASP A 16 -2.18 -12.70 10.30
N ILE A 17 -1.62 -12.44 11.47
CA ILE A 17 -0.57 -13.23 12.07
C ILE A 17 -0.98 -13.63 13.47
N LYS A 18 -1.03 -14.94 13.71
CA LYS A 18 -1.32 -15.53 15.02
C LYS A 18 -0.09 -16.27 15.54
N LEU A 19 0.37 -15.88 16.72
CA LEU A 19 1.33 -16.63 17.52
C LEU A 19 0.59 -17.25 18.71
N SER A 20 0.57 -18.57 18.78
CA SER A 20 0.05 -19.31 19.93
C SER A 20 1.20 -19.75 20.82
N LEU A 21 1.12 -19.44 22.12
CA LEU A 21 2.07 -19.93 23.11
C LEU A 21 1.77 -21.40 23.46
N ASP A 22 2.78 -22.17 23.82
CA ASP A 22 2.61 -23.60 24.17
C ASP A 22 1.69 -23.79 25.38
N TYR A 23 1.65 -22.82 26.28
CA TYR A 23 0.80 -22.76 27.46
C TYR A 23 0.16 -21.38 27.60
N GLU A 24 -0.91 -21.29 28.38
CA GLU A 24 -1.50 -20.00 28.72
C GLU A 24 -0.62 -19.32 29.78
N TYR A 25 -0.13 -18.13 29.47
CA TYR A 25 0.73 -17.37 30.36
C TYR A 25 -0.13 -16.47 31.25
N GLU A 26 -0.16 -16.75 32.56
CA GLU A 26 -0.85 -15.92 33.55
C GLU A 26 0.09 -14.87 34.13
N LEU A 27 -0.28 -13.61 33.97
CA LEU A 27 0.40 -12.44 34.51
C LEU A 27 -0.04 -12.18 35.96
N ASP A 28 0.89 -11.74 36.81
CA ASP A 28 0.58 -11.37 38.21
C ASP A 28 -0.39 -10.19 38.24
N ARG A 29 -1.60 -10.42 38.73
CA ARG A 29 -2.70 -9.44 38.75
C ARG A 29 -2.42 -8.22 39.64
N ASN A 30 -1.40 -8.28 40.50
CA ASN A 30 -0.98 -7.15 41.33
C ASN A 30 0.01 -6.21 40.63
N GLN A 31 0.34 -6.48 39.37
CA GLN A 31 1.24 -5.67 38.56
C GLN A 31 0.52 -5.10 37.34
N GLU A 32 1.00 -3.95 36.89
CA GLU A 32 0.57 -3.33 35.64
C GLU A 32 1.48 -3.78 34.50
N TYR A 33 0.88 -4.15 33.38
CA TYR A 33 1.59 -4.58 32.19
C TYR A 33 1.15 -3.76 31.00
N GLU A 34 2.14 -3.42 30.18
CA GLU A 34 1.94 -2.67 28.97
C GLU A 34 2.68 -3.34 27.82
N LEU A 35 2.18 -3.13 26.60
CA LEU A 35 2.77 -3.64 25.37
C LEU A 35 3.12 -2.48 24.47
N GLY A 36 4.32 -2.53 23.90
CA GLY A 36 4.81 -1.56 22.93
C GLY A 36 5.43 -2.24 21.72
N LEU A 37 5.28 -1.62 20.56
CA LEU A 37 5.97 -2.06 19.35
C LEU A 37 7.42 -1.55 19.37
N LYS A 38 8.39 -2.46 19.30
CA LYS A 38 9.82 -2.10 19.27
C LYS A 38 10.39 -1.93 17.87
N TYR A 39 9.91 -2.75 16.93
CA TYR A 39 10.45 -2.84 15.60
C TYR A 39 9.41 -3.42 14.65
N PHE A 40 9.31 -2.85 13.46
CA PHE A 40 8.46 -3.36 12.39
C PHE A 40 9.21 -3.28 11.05
N SER A 41 9.02 -4.31 10.23
CA SER A 41 9.63 -4.36 8.90
C SER A 41 8.70 -5.04 7.92
N VAL A 42 8.47 -4.40 6.77
CA VAL A 42 7.65 -4.94 5.69
C VAL A 42 8.18 -4.45 4.35
N TYR A 43 7.98 -5.21 3.27
CA TYR A 43 8.27 -4.71 1.93
C TYR A 43 7.15 -3.77 1.47
N ASN A 44 7.52 -2.58 1.00
CA ASN A 44 6.58 -1.63 0.42
C ASN A 44 6.14 -2.12 -0.97
N SER A 45 5.08 -2.92 -0.98
CA SER A 45 4.44 -3.45 -2.19
C SER A 45 3.05 -2.86 -2.39
N ILE A 46 2.79 -1.66 -1.86
CA ILE A 46 1.46 -1.03 -1.95
C ILE A 46 1.15 -0.77 -3.41
N ARG A 47 0.07 -1.39 -3.88
CA ARG A 47 -0.27 -1.46 -5.29
C ARG A 47 -1.24 -0.34 -5.64
N ASN A 48 -0.80 0.58 -6.49
CA ASN A 48 -1.66 1.61 -7.08
C ASN A 48 -2.47 1.10 -8.29
N ILE A 49 -2.21 -0.15 -8.70
CA ILE A 49 -2.92 -0.89 -9.76
C ILE A 49 -3.54 -2.16 -9.16
N ASN A 50 -4.83 -2.36 -9.40
CA ASN A 50 -5.65 -3.48 -8.96
C ASN A 50 -6.70 -3.85 -10.03
N GLU A 51 -7.57 -4.81 -9.74
CA GLU A 51 -8.59 -5.31 -10.68
C GLU A 51 -9.58 -4.24 -11.18
N LYS A 52 -9.68 -3.09 -10.49
CA LYS A 52 -10.56 -1.98 -10.84
C LYS A 52 -9.88 -0.89 -11.68
N ASN A 53 -8.57 -0.93 -11.89
CA ASN A 53 -7.83 0.14 -12.59
C ASN A 53 -6.59 -0.37 -13.35
N ASN A 54 -6.67 -1.56 -13.96
CA ASN A 54 -5.55 -2.21 -14.65
C ASN A 54 -5.67 -2.28 -16.18
N GLN A 55 -6.63 -1.61 -16.80
CA GLN A 55 -6.87 -1.71 -18.25
C GLN A 55 -6.59 -0.40 -18.99
N ILE A 56 -6.01 -0.53 -20.18
CA ILE A 56 -5.88 0.53 -21.18
C ILE A 56 -5.92 -0.15 -22.54
N LYS A 57 -6.53 0.50 -23.53
CA LYS A 57 -6.63 -0.03 -24.88
C LYS A 57 -5.83 0.84 -25.84
N ILE A 58 -5.07 0.18 -26.70
CA ILE A 58 -4.20 0.80 -27.68
C ILE A 58 -4.63 0.37 -29.08
N SER A 59 -4.54 1.28 -30.03
CA SER A 59 -4.69 0.95 -31.45
C SER A 59 -3.57 1.60 -32.24
N THR A 60 -2.83 0.76 -32.98
CA THR A 60 -1.83 1.17 -33.96
C THR A 60 -2.47 1.04 -35.34
N ASP A 61 -2.39 2.09 -36.16
CA ASP A 61 -2.90 2.15 -37.53
C ASP A 61 -4.44 2.12 -37.70
N ASN A 62 -5.07 3.30 -37.71
CA ASN A 62 -6.43 3.52 -38.24
C ASN A 62 -7.53 2.59 -37.68
N GLY A 63 -7.46 2.22 -36.40
CA GLY A 63 -8.58 1.56 -35.70
C GLY A 63 -8.49 0.03 -35.59
N ALA A 64 -7.39 -0.59 -35.99
CA ALA A 64 -7.11 -1.97 -35.58
C ALA A 64 -6.75 -1.98 -34.08
N ILE A 65 -7.64 -2.56 -33.27
CA ILE A 65 -7.46 -2.75 -31.83
C ILE A 65 -6.49 -3.90 -31.64
N ASN A 66 -5.28 -3.65 -31.15
CA ASN A 66 -4.36 -4.71 -30.81
C ASN A 66 -3.92 -4.52 -29.36
N GLU A 67 -4.37 -5.46 -28.52
CA GLU A 67 -3.93 -5.74 -27.15
C GLU A 67 -4.44 -4.82 -26.02
N TYR A 68 -4.98 -5.47 -24.99
CA TYR A 68 -4.93 -4.97 -23.62
C TYR A 68 -3.50 -5.19 -23.15
N LEU A 69 -2.86 -4.17 -22.57
CA LEU A 69 -1.54 -4.35 -21.93
C LEU A 69 -1.70 -5.21 -20.67
N SER A 70 -1.70 -6.54 -20.81
CA SER A 70 -1.61 -7.47 -19.67
C SER A 70 -0.18 -8.01 -19.48
N GLU A 71 0.64 -8.08 -20.53
CA GLU A 71 2.04 -8.53 -20.43
C GLU A 71 2.91 -7.80 -21.46
N SER A 72 4.02 -7.20 -20.98
CA SER A 72 5.14 -6.70 -21.78
C SER A 72 4.80 -5.71 -22.91
N ALA A 73 4.88 -4.39 -22.60
CA ALA A 73 5.11 -3.37 -23.62
C ALA A 73 6.54 -3.48 -24.18
N GLY A 74 6.84 -4.61 -24.84
CA GLY A 74 8.07 -4.89 -25.54
C GLY A 74 7.93 -4.41 -26.98
N SER A 75 8.70 -3.38 -27.30
CA SER A 75 8.92 -2.82 -28.64
C SER A 75 8.83 -3.87 -29.75
N VAL A 76 7.75 -3.85 -30.53
CA VAL A 76 7.77 -4.41 -31.89
C VAL A 76 8.40 -3.33 -32.79
N ASN A 77 9.65 -3.53 -33.17
CA ASN A 77 10.37 -2.72 -34.16
C ASN A 77 10.66 -1.24 -33.83
N GLY A 78 11.29 -0.96 -32.70
CA GLY A 78 12.22 0.18 -32.57
C GLY A 78 11.64 1.60 -32.69
N LYS A 79 10.31 1.75 -32.68
CA LYS A 79 9.61 3.04 -32.56
C LYS A 79 8.42 2.86 -31.63
N ASN A 80 8.57 3.29 -30.38
CA ASN A 80 7.45 3.35 -29.45
C ASN A 80 6.45 4.40 -29.97
N ASN A 81 5.37 3.93 -30.59
CA ASN A 81 4.31 4.78 -31.12
C ASN A 81 3.54 5.50 -30.01
N ILE A 82 3.66 5.00 -28.77
CA ILE A 82 3.05 5.55 -27.57
C ILE A 82 4.14 5.67 -26.51
N GLN A 83 4.19 6.82 -25.84
CA GLN A 83 5.14 7.09 -24.78
C GLN A 83 4.49 7.95 -23.70
N PHE A 84 4.75 7.62 -22.44
CA PHE A 84 4.38 8.43 -21.28
C PHE A 84 5.64 9.08 -20.71
N GLU A 85 5.63 10.40 -20.54
CA GLU A 85 6.73 11.15 -19.94
C GLU A 85 6.23 11.90 -18.70
N GLY A 86 6.96 11.82 -17.59
CA GLY A 86 6.65 12.59 -16.38
C GLY A 86 7.05 14.06 -16.54
N ASN A 87 6.13 14.98 -16.29
CA ASN A 87 6.43 16.41 -16.11
C ASN A 87 6.56 16.70 -14.61
N LEU A 88 7.80 16.75 -14.12
CA LEU A 88 8.13 16.93 -12.71
C LEU A 88 7.67 18.28 -12.14
N ASN A 89 7.58 19.33 -12.96
CA ASN A 89 7.17 20.66 -12.50
C ASN A 89 5.65 20.74 -12.26
N LEU A 90 4.88 19.97 -13.02
CA LEU A 90 3.41 20.00 -12.97
C LEU A 90 2.82 18.80 -12.22
N ASN A 91 3.64 17.80 -11.86
CA ASN A 91 3.20 16.49 -11.38
C ASN A 91 2.15 15.85 -12.31
N LYS A 92 2.37 15.97 -13.62
CA LYS A 92 1.47 15.48 -14.66
C LYS A 92 2.20 14.55 -15.61
N ILE A 93 1.46 13.66 -16.28
CA ILE A 93 2.02 12.79 -17.31
C ILE A 93 1.70 13.37 -18.69
N LYS A 94 2.70 13.39 -19.57
CA LYS A 94 2.53 13.72 -20.98
C LYS A 94 2.40 12.42 -21.78
N LEU A 95 1.31 12.30 -22.52
CA LEU A 95 1.11 11.25 -23.51
C LEU A 95 1.65 11.73 -24.86
N ILE A 96 2.55 10.96 -25.45
CA ILE A 96 3.09 11.20 -26.79
C ILE A 96 2.61 10.08 -27.69
N LEU A 97 1.89 10.47 -28.75
CA LEU A 97 1.35 9.59 -29.78
C LEU A 97 2.04 9.88 -31.12
N ARG A 98 2.45 8.81 -31.82
CA ARG A 98 3.08 8.83 -33.14
C ARG A 98 2.32 7.88 -34.06
N ASN A 99 2.50 8.04 -35.38
CA ASN A 99 1.96 7.13 -36.41
C ASN A 99 0.45 6.88 -36.26
N ASN A 100 -0.33 7.96 -36.04
CA ASN A 100 -1.79 7.92 -35.89
C ASN A 100 -2.31 6.90 -34.86
N CYS A 101 -1.51 6.59 -33.84
CA CYS A 101 -1.93 5.72 -32.76
C CYS A 101 -2.88 6.45 -31.81
N GLN A 102 -3.76 5.68 -31.17
CA GLN A 102 -4.70 6.18 -30.18
C GLN A 102 -4.65 5.37 -28.91
N VAL A 103 -4.91 6.06 -27.80
CA VAL A 103 -5.06 5.47 -26.47
C VAL A 103 -6.51 5.65 -26.04
N ASP A 104 -7.19 4.56 -25.77
CA ASP A 104 -8.57 4.53 -25.30
C ASP A 104 -8.58 4.22 -23.80
N PHE A 105 -8.86 5.27 -23.02
CA PHE A 105 -9.11 5.19 -21.58
C PHE A 105 -10.60 4.99 -21.25
N ASN A 106 -11.49 4.98 -22.24
CA ASN A 106 -12.92 4.75 -22.07
C ASN A 106 -13.25 3.25 -22.05
N VAL A 107 -12.53 2.51 -21.20
CA VAL A 107 -12.71 1.08 -20.96
C VAL A 107 -13.16 0.83 -19.52
N GLU A 108 -13.71 -0.35 -19.27
CA GLU A 108 -13.91 -0.82 -17.90
C GLU A 108 -12.56 -0.99 -17.20
N ASN A 109 -12.55 -0.83 -15.87
CA ASN A 109 -11.33 -0.94 -15.06
C ASN A 109 -10.14 -0.13 -15.57
N SER A 110 -10.44 1.04 -16.15
CA SER A 110 -9.45 1.88 -16.82
C SER A 110 -8.36 2.39 -15.88
N LEU A 111 -7.13 2.39 -16.38
CA LEU A 111 -5.95 2.92 -15.70
C LEU A 111 -6.00 4.45 -15.60
N ASN A 112 -6.90 5.14 -16.31
CA ASN A 112 -6.90 6.58 -16.60
C ASN A 112 -6.59 7.52 -15.41
N THR A 113 -7.12 7.23 -14.23
CA THR A 113 -6.96 8.08 -13.04
C THR A 113 -5.50 8.11 -12.56
N LEU A 114 -4.81 6.97 -12.60
CA LEU A 114 -3.41 6.86 -12.12
C LEU A 114 -2.46 7.82 -12.88
N PRO A 115 -2.43 7.85 -14.22
CA PRO A 115 -1.67 8.82 -14.99
C PRO A 115 -2.34 10.21 -15.12
N GLY A 116 -3.56 10.41 -14.60
CA GLY A 116 -4.25 11.71 -14.58
C GLY A 116 -5.08 12.06 -15.84
N PHE A 117 -5.47 11.06 -16.63
CA PHE A 117 -6.27 11.25 -17.85
C PHE A 117 -7.78 11.08 -17.59
N ASP A 118 -8.61 11.82 -18.32
CA ASP A 118 -10.07 11.56 -18.38
C ASP A 118 -10.36 10.24 -19.12
N LYS A 119 -11.50 9.61 -18.82
CA LYS A 119 -12.02 8.46 -19.60
C LYS A 119 -12.49 8.90 -20.98
N LYS A 120 -11.57 8.94 -21.95
CA LYS A 120 -11.84 9.22 -23.36
C LYS A 120 -10.75 8.64 -24.25
N ILE A 121 -10.97 8.72 -25.55
CA ILE A 121 -9.98 8.37 -26.56
C ILE A 121 -9.08 9.58 -26.81
N TYR A 122 -7.78 9.36 -26.75
CA TYR A 122 -6.75 10.33 -27.11
C TYR A 122 -6.12 9.92 -28.43
N THR A 123 -6.25 10.77 -29.44
CA THR A 123 -5.68 10.59 -30.79
C THR A 123 -4.51 11.55 -31.05
N GLN A 124 -4.23 12.46 -30.12
CA GLN A 124 -3.14 13.42 -30.20
C GLN A 124 -2.32 13.43 -28.92
N SER A 125 -1.03 13.75 -29.07
CA SER A 125 -0.14 13.97 -27.93
C SER A 125 -0.68 15.08 -27.03
N THR A 126 -0.75 14.85 -25.73
CA THR A 126 -1.30 15.83 -24.79
C THR A 126 -0.74 15.66 -23.39
N LEU A 127 -0.89 16.70 -22.57
CA LEU A 127 -0.65 16.63 -21.13
C LEU A 127 -1.91 16.11 -20.43
N ALA A 128 -1.74 15.29 -19.42
CA ALA A 128 -2.81 14.86 -18.53
C ALA A 128 -3.61 16.07 -18.00
N PRO A 129 -4.95 16.05 -18.10
CA PRO A 129 -5.81 17.07 -17.52
C PRO A 129 -5.59 17.21 -16.00
N HIS A 130 -5.33 16.10 -15.31
CA HIS A 130 -5.15 16.04 -13.86
C HIS A 130 -3.72 15.65 -13.49
N LYS A 131 -3.34 15.87 -12.23
CA LYS A 131 -2.08 15.34 -11.69
C LYS A 131 -2.13 13.82 -11.70
N ALA A 132 -0.96 13.17 -11.81
CA ALA A 132 -0.86 11.74 -11.62
C ALA A 132 -1.35 11.38 -10.20
N ASN A 133 -2.31 10.47 -10.10
CA ASN A 133 -2.88 10.06 -8.82
C ASN A 133 -2.29 8.70 -8.41
N ILE A 134 -1.15 8.75 -7.72
CA ILE A 134 -0.53 7.59 -7.06
C ILE A 134 -0.99 7.42 -5.60
N GLU A 135 -1.95 8.23 -5.17
CA GLU A 135 -2.50 8.31 -3.82
C GLU A 135 -3.78 7.47 -3.71
N ASN A 136 -3.87 6.32 -4.42
CA ASN A 136 -5.08 5.48 -4.35
C ASN A 136 -5.25 4.89 -2.93
N ASP A 137 -5.90 5.68 -2.08
CA ASP A 137 -6.57 5.39 -0.81
C ASP A 137 -5.74 4.68 0.27
N ILE A 138 -4.42 4.77 0.24
CA ILE A 138 -3.55 4.02 1.16
C ILE A 138 -2.40 4.90 1.67
N ASP A 139 -2.59 5.50 2.84
CA ASP A 139 -1.61 6.41 3.42
C ASP A 139 -1.01 5.87 4.71
N VAL A 140 -1.68 4.91 5.37
CA VAL A 140 -1.27 4.45 6.69
C VAL A 140 -1.31 2.93 6.82
N ILE A 141 -0.23 2.36 7.32
CA ILE A 141 -0.17 1.00 7.82
C ILE A 141 -0.56 1.04 9.30
N ASN A 142 -1.69 0.43 9.64
CA ASN A 142 -2.14 0.23 11.01
C ASN A 142 -1.80 -1.19 11.46
N ILE A 143 -1.08 -1.28 12.58
CA ILE A 143 -0.73 -2.56 13.20
C ILE A 143 -1.68 -2.76 14.39
N HIS A 144 -2.59 -3.70 14.23
CA HIS A 144 -3.51 -4.09 15.30
C HIS A 144 -2.91 -5.20 16.15
N CYS A 145 -3.21 -5.20 17.45
CA CYS A 145 -2.83 -6.26 18.37
C CYS A 145 -3.98 -6.59 19.33
N ASN A 146 -4.36 -7.86 19.42
CA ASN A 146 -5.48 -8.29 20.27
C ASN A 146 -5.24 -8.11 21.77
N LEU A 147 -4.00 -7.91 22.22
CA LEU A 147 -3.65 -7.88 23.65
C LEU A 147 -3.82 -6.52 24.32
N ILE A 148 -3.99 -5.44 23.56
CA ILE A 148 -4.01 -4.08 24.12
C ILE A 148 -5.42 -3.54 24.27
N ASN A 149 -5.57 -2.61 25.21
CA ASN A 149 -6.79 -1.84 25.44
C ASN A 149 -6.63 -0.37 25.03
N GLY A 150 -5.97 -0.09 23.91
CA GLY A 150 -5.65 1.26 23.43
C GLY A 150 -5.73 1.39 21.91
N GLY A 151 -5.40 2.57 21.39
CA GLY A 151 -5.49 2.87 19.95
C GLY A 151 -6.87 3.35 19.51
N PHE A 152 -6.88 4.41 18.70
CA PHE A 152 -8.09 4.97 18.11
C PHE A 152 -7.88 5.18 16.62
N PHE A 153 -8.86 4.80 15.82
CA PHE A 153 -8.92 5.13 14.40
C PHE A 153 -10.27 5.75 14.10
N ASN A 154 -10.25 6.98 13.56
CA ASN A 154 -11.46 7.76 13.28
C ASN A 154 -12.42 7.86 14.48
N LYS A 155 -11.90 8.17 15.68
CA LYS A 155 -12.63 8.28 16.96
C LYS A 155 -13.11 6.95 17.56
N TYR A 156 -12.98 5.83 16.85
CA TYR A 156 -13.36 4.52 17.35
C TYR A 156 -12.16 3.82 17.97
N LYS A 157 -12.35 3.25 19.17
CA LYS A 157 -11.34 2.43 19.82
C LYS A 157 -11.08 1.19 18.97
N ARG A 158 -9.86 1.06 18.46
CA ARG A 158 -9.40 0.00 17.56
C ARG A 158 -8.03 -0.35 18.08
N GLN A 159 -7.82 -1.59 18.51
CA GLN A 159 -6.63 -2.07 19.22
C GLN A 159 -5.34 -1.93 18.39
N ILE A 160 -4.92 -0.70 18.12
CA ILE A 160 -3.83 -0.31 17.23
C ILE A 160 -2.65 0.03 18.12
N ILE A 161 -1.59 -0.76 17.99
CA ILE A 161 -0.36 -0.57 18.75
C ILE A 161 0.58 0.42 18.09
N TYR A 162 0.48 0.58 16.76
CA TYR A 162 1.29 1.52 16.00
C TYR A 162 0.67 1.83 14.63
N SER A 163 0.93 3.04 14.14
CA SER A 163 0.53 3.52 12.82
C SER A 163 1.72 4.20 12.16
N LEU A 164 1.96 3.91 10.89
CA LEU A 164 3.05 4.53 10.12
C LEU A 164 2.61 4.87 8.70
N PRO A 165 3.17 5.96 8.11
CA PRO A 165 2.88 6.28 6.73
C PRO A 165 3.51 5.26 5.76
N THR A 166 2.83 5.06 4.64
CA THR A 166 3.21 4.11 3.59
C THR A 166 4.33 4.64 2.68
N PHE A 167 4.49 5.97 2.64
CA PHE A 167 5.44 6.69 1.79
C PHE A 167 6.80 6.97 2.46
N THR A 168 7.14 6.28 3.55
CA THR A 168 8.45 6.42 4.21
C THR A 168 9.62 5.98 3.32
N VAL A 169 9.36 5.08 2.37
CA VAL A 169 10.33 4.60 1.38
C VAL A 169 9.66 4.41 0.01
N PRO A 170 10.40 4.44 -1.11
CA PRO A 170 9.83 4.17 -2.43
C PRO A 170 9.27 2.74 -2.57
N ILE A 171 8.42 2.52 -3.58
CA ILE A 171 7.88 1.19 -3.89
C ILE A 171 9.02 0.21 -4.18
N GLY A 172 8.89 -1.02 -3.68
CA GLY A 172 9.91 -2.09 -3.82
C GLY A 172 11.00 -2.04 -2.75
N TYR A 173 11.07 -0.98 -1.94
CA TYR A 173 11.99 -0.89 -0.81
C TYR A 173 11.39 -1.53 0.45
N ARG A 174 12.25 -1.89 1.38
CA ARG A 174 11.84 -2.37 2.70
C ARG A 174 11.57 -1.17 3.61
N ILE A 175 10.34 -1.06 4.12
CA ILE A 175 10.02 -0.18 5.24
C ILE A 175 10.62 -0.82 6.49
N ILE A 176 11.45 -0.05 7.20
CA ILE A 176 12.03 -0.43 8.49
C ILE A 176 11.66 0.66 9.46
N GLU A 177 10.79 0.34 10.41
CA GLU A 177 10.24 1.28 11.35
C GLU A 177 10.69 0.91 12.76
N LYS A 178 11.35 1.87 13.41
CA LYS A 178 11.76 1.80 14.81
C LYS A 178 11.21 3.04 15.50
N PRO A 179 10.14 2.92 16.30
CA PRO A 179 9.55 4.07 16.98
C PRO A 179 10.61 4.82 17.79
N PHE A 180 10.72 6.14 17.60
CA PHE A 180 11.70 6.97 18.31
C PHE A 180 11.48 6.91 19.83
N GLN A 181 10.21 6.93 20.24
CA GLN A 181 9.76 6.57 21.58
C GLN A 181 8.71 5.47 21.44
N THR A 182 8.93 4.34 22.12
CA THR A 182 7.95 3.26 22.16
C THR A 182 6.76 3.71 23.00
N THR A 183 5.60 3.85 22.36
CA THR A 183 4.34 3.99 23.07
C THR A 183 3.95 2.64 23.65
N TYR A 184 3.73 2.61 24.97
CA TYR A 184 3.26 1.44 25.68
C TYR A 184 1.76 1.61 25.98
N LEU A 185 0.98 0.56 25.68
CA LEU A 185 -0.46 0.55 25.88
C LEU A 185 -0.83 -0.55 26.87
N PRO A 186 -1.79 -0.32 27.78
CA PRO A 186 -2.16 -1.29 28.80
C PRO A 186 -2.73 -2.56 28.15
N LEU A 187 -2.39 -3.71 28.75
CA LEU A 187 -2.97 -4.98 28.35
C LEU A 187 -4.46 -5.03 28.68
N ASN A 188 -5.21 -5.83 27.92
CA ASN A 188 -6.64 -6.07 28.14
C ASN A 188 -6.96 -7.39 28.84
N SER A 189 -5.95 -8.24 29.07
CA SER A 189 -6.06 -9.55 29.70
C SER A 189 -4.80 -9.87 30.49
N PHE A 190 -4.96 -10.58 31.61
CA PHE A 190 -3.86 -11.19 32.37
C PHE A 190 -3.55 -12.62 31.92
N MET A 191 -4.40 -13.21 31.09
CA MET A 191 -4.19 -14.53 30.49
C MET A 191 -3.83 -14.34 29.03
N ILE A 192 -2.64 -14.79 28.64
CA ILE A 192 -2.14 -14.68 27.27
C ILE A 192 -1.92 -16.09 26.72
N LYS A 193 -2.73 -16.48 25.74
CA LYS A 193 -2.52 -17.70 24.95
C LYS A 193 -2.13 -17.40 23.52
N ASP A 194 -2.81 -16.42 22.92
CA ASP A 194 -2.69 -16.05 21.52
C ASP A 194 -2.35 -14.57 21.37
N ILE A 195 -1.30 -14.30 20.60
CA ILE A 195 -0.92 -12.96 20.15
C ILE A 195 -1.29 -12.85 18.68
N ASN A 196 -2.31 -12.07 18.39
CA ASN A 196 -2.76 -11.80 17.03
C ASN A 196 -2.32 -10.39 16.63
N LEU A 197 -1.58 -10.31 15.53
CA LEU A 197 -1.24 -9.06 14.86
C LEU A 197 -1.96 -9.00 13.52
N GLU A 198 -2.66 -7.90 13.27
CA GLU A 198 -3.30 -7.66 11.99
C GLU A 198 -2.76 -6.37 11.36
N ILE A 199 -2.11 -6.52 10.20
CA ILE A 199 -1.52 -5.43 9.44
C ILE A 199 -2.56 -4.99 8.42
N LYS A 200 -3.19 -3.85 8.68
CA LYS A 200 -4.18 -3.25 7.79
C LYS A 200 -3.63 -2.01 7.12
N ILE A 201 -4.02 -1.85 5.87
CA ILE A 201 -3.61 -0.76 5.02
C ILE A 201 -4.89 0.00 4.67
N TRP A 202 -4.93 1.29 5.01
CA TRP A 202 -6.09 2.19 4.85
C TRP A 202 -5.70 3.55 4.30
#